data_AF-A0A8B8QQG4-F1
#
_entry.id   AF-A0A8B8QQG4-F1
#
_cell.length_a   1.000
_cell.length_b   1.000
_cell.length_c   1.000
_cell.angle_alpha   90.00
_cell.angle_beta   90.00
_cell.angle_gamma   90.00
#
_symmetry.space_group_name_H-M   'P 1'
#
loop_
_entity.id
_entity.type
_entity.pdbx_description
1 polymer ?
#
loop_
_entity_poly.entity_id
_entity_poly.type
_entity_poly.pdbx_seq_one_letter_code
_entity_poly.pdbx_strand_id
1 'polypeptide(L)'
;MGKTIEGKAKHFRWSVPMERMFLEILADEASKGNKPSATFKPSSFARVAQAINDRFGTECEPDHVDNHLRTIKNNWATIQKLRIKSGFQWDHNLKMITVLRKEVYDEEIMAHPTHEKYLNKKIEMYNELALVAGKDMATGSFAKQFGDIDLPPTVDVDYSIDLDDSSDNITKGIEDPSRVNRKRSRAPNKDDKFAMLSEQIGEVASALKKMSKNQLDVAELYKEVMEVEGFDEATLVYAFDYLVDNERVAKAFIVKSAKLKKLWLEDFIDKRGNGN
;
A
#
# COMPACT_ATOMS: atom_id res chain seq x y z
N MET A 1 -0.58 -41.54 38.76
CA MET A 1 -0.11 -40.58 37.75
C MET A 1 -1.32 -39.79 37.27
N GLY A 2 -1.47 -38.56 37.76
CA GLY A 2 -2.56 -37.68 37.33
C GLY A 2 -2.28 -37.18 35.92
N LYS A 3 -3.21 -37.41 34.99
CA LYS A 3 -3.18 -36.77 33.69
C LYS A 3 -3.54 -35.30 33.88
N THR A 4 -2.56 -34.41 33.70
CA THR A 4 -2.79 -32.97 33.55
C THR A 4 -3.71 -32.79 32.34
N ILE A 5 -4.92 -32.31 32.59
CA ILE A 5 -5.83 -31.85 31.55
C ILE A 5 -5.27 -30.49 31.14
N GLU A 6 -4.56 -30.45 30.02
CA GLU A 6 -4.21 -29.19 29.35
C GLU A 6 -5.52 -28.43 29.07
N GLY A 7 -5.79 -27.42 29.89
CA GLY A 7 -6.85 -26.47 29.63
C GLY A 7 -6.55 -25.80 28.30
N LYS A 8 -7.51 -25.85 27.36
CA LYS A 8 -7.47 -25.06 26.13
C LYS A 8 -7.05 -23.63 26.48
N ALA A 9 -5.91 -23.19 25.94
CA ALA A 9 -5.39 -21.84 26.17
C ALA A 9 -6.51 -20.82 25.97
N LYS A 10 -6.72 -19.97 26.96
CA LYS A 10 -7.79 -18.97 26.97
C LYS A 10 -7.52 -17.99 25.83
N HIS A 11 -8.36 -18.03 24.79
CA HIS A 11 -8.19 -17.17 23.62
C HIS A 11 -8.24 -15.70 24.05
N PHE A 12 -7.16 -14.94 23.81
CA PHE A 12 -7.11 -13.52 24.13
C PHE A 12 -8.22 -12.77 23.38
N ARG A 13 -9.01 -11.98 24.11
CA ARG A 13 -10.15 -11.23 23.56
C ARG A 13 -9.79 -9.76 23.43
N TRP A 14 -9.71 -9.30 22.19
CA TRP A 14 -9.49 -7.90 21.87
C TRP A 14 -10.76 -7.06 22.12
N SER A 15 -10.58 -5.94 22.80
CA SER A 15 -11.62 -4.91 22.93
C SER A 15 -11.33 -3.74 21.99
N VAL A 16 -12.36 -2.95 21.64
CA VAL A 16 -12.19 -1.77 20.76
C VAL A 16 -11.13 -0.79 21.30
N PRO A 17 -11.07 -0.46 22.60
CA PRO A 17 -10.00 0.39 23.14
C PRO A 17 -8.59 -0.22 23.03
N MET A 18 -8.46 -1.54 23.11
CA MET A 18 -7.18 -2.23 22.92
C MET A 18 -6.75 -2.21 21.46
N GLU A 19 -7.68 -2.47 20.53
CA GLU A 19 -7.40 -2.42 19.09
C GLU A 19 -6.98 -1.00 18.66
N ARG A 20 -7.63 0.03 19.22
CA ARG A 20 -7.22 1.43 19.01
C ARG A 20 -5.78 1.68 19.46
N MET A 21 -5.44 1.30 20.69
CA MET A 21 -4.06 1.45 21.19
C MET A 21 -3.05 0.66 20.35
N PHE A 22 -3.42 -0.56 19.96
CA PHE A 22 -2.60 -1.40 19.09
C PHE A 22 -2.27 -0.68 17.78
N LEU A 23 -3.27 -0.08 17.12
CA LEU A 23 -3.10 0.65 15.86
C LEU A 23 -2.27 1.94 16.06
N GLU A 24 -2.53 2.70 17.12
CA GLU A 24 -1.77 3.92 17.46
C GLU A 24 -0.27 3.62 17.61
N ILE A 25 0.07 2.63 18.44
CA ILE A 25 1.47 2.28 18.71
C ILE A 25 2.15 1.74 17.45
N LEU A 26 1.50 0.84 16.70
CA LEU A 26 2.11 0.30 15.49
C LEU A 26 2.23 1.35 14.37
N ALA A 27 1.32 2.32 14.28
CA ALA A 27 1.44 3.42 13.33
C ALA A 27 2.63 4.35 13.68
N ASP A 28 2.84 4.63 14.96
CA ASP A 28 4.02 5.36 15.47
C ASP A 28 5.32 4.60 15.18
N GLU A 29 5.36 3.29 15.44
CA GLU A 29 6.49 2.42 15.11
C GLU A 29 6.78 2.38 13.60
N ALA A 30 5.74 2.31 12.76
CA ALA A 30 5.89 2.36 11.31
C ALA A 30 6.47 3.70 10.84
N SER A 31 5.99 4.81 11.42
CA SER A 31 6.47 6.16 11.11
C SER A 31 7.94 6.38 11.50
N LYS A 32 8.43 5.66 12.52
CA LYS A 32 9.84 5.65 12.94
C LYS A 32 10.74 4.73 12.12
N GLY A 33 10.21 4.07 11.09
CA GLY A 33 10.97 3.16 10.24
C GLY A 33 11.23 1.78 10.86
N ASN A 34 10.51 1.39 11.93
CA ASN A 34 10.62 0.06 12.53
C ASN A 34 9.86 -1.03 11.74
N LYS A 35 9.56 -0.77 10.46
CA LYS A 35 9.00 -1.69 9.47
C LYS A 35 9.91 -1.77 8.21
N PRO A 36 11.19 -2.16 8.33
CA PRO A 36 12.14 -2.14 7.20
C PRO A 36 11.88 -3.22 6.13
N SER A 37 11.12 -4.28 6.46
CA SER A 37 10.88 -5.45 5.59
C SER A 37 9.40 -5.84 5.50
N ALA A 38 8.49 -4.86 5.54
CA ALA A 38 7.04 -5.07 5.65
C ALA A 38 6.57 -5.83 6.91
N THR A 39 7.49 -6.07 7.85
CA THR A 39 7.27 -6.74 9.12
C THR A 39 7.80 -5.88 10.25
N PHE A 40 7.05 -5.79 11.34
CA PHE A 40 7.46 -5.07 12.54
C PHE A 40 8.53 -5.86 13.30
N LYS A 41 9.40 -5.15 14.01
CA LYS A 41 10.39 -5.79 14.89
C LYS A 41 9.69 -6.45 16.09
N PRO A 42 10.24 -7.54 16.66
CA PRO A 42 9.71 -8.14 17.90
C PRO A 42 9.58 -7.14 19.06
N SER A 43 10.48 -6.16 19.14
CA SER A 43 10.42 -5.08 20.13
C SER A 43 9.14 -4.22 20.00
N SER A 44 8.63 -4.03 18.79
CA SER A 44 7.38 -3.28 18.55
C SER A 44 6.18 -4.06 19.09
N PHE A 45 6.16 -5.40 18.95
CA PHE A 45 5.11 -6.25 19.53
C PHE A 45 5.16 -6.27 21.06
N ALA A 46 6.36 -6.36 21.64
CA ALA A 46 6.55 -6.28 23.08
C ALA A 46 6.05 -4.94 23.65
N ARG A 47 6.35 -3.83 22.97
CA ARG A 47 5.86 -2.48 23.34
C ARG A 47 4.34 -2.40 23.36
N VAL A 48 3.66 -2.96 22.35
CA VAL A 48 2.19 -2.98 22.30
C VAL A 48 1.62 -3.83 23.43
N ALA A 49 2.14 -5.04 23.63
CA ALA A 49 1.67 -5.94 24.68
C ALA A 49 1.81 -5.32 26.08
N GLN A 50 2.97 -4.70 26.36
CA GLN A 50 3.21 -3.98 27.61
C GLN A 50 2.22 -2.84 27.81
N ALA A 51 2.03 -1.97 26.80
CA ALA A 51 1.11 -0.83 26.91
C ALA A 51 -0.35 -1.26 27.15
N ILE A 52 -0.77 -2.36 26.51
CA ILE A 52 -2.09 -2.95 26.72
C ILE A 52 -2.23 -3.46 28.16
N ASN A 53 -1.23 -4.20 28.66
CA ASN A 53 -1.27 -4.74 30.02
C ASN A 53 -1.28 -3.63 31.07
N ASP A 54 -0.43 -2.62 30.90
CA ASP A 54 -0.33 -1.49 31.83
C ASP A 54 -1.65 -0.70 31.91
N ARG A 55 -2.35 -0.52 30.78
CA ARG A 55 -3.59 0.27 30.75
C ARG A 55 -4.85 -0.51 31.10
N PHE A 56 -4.93 -1.78 30.71
CA PHE A 56 -6.15 -2.58 30.82
C PHE A 56 -6.09 -3.70 31.86
N GLY A 57 -4.93 -3.92 32.50
CA GLY A 57 -4.75 -4.98 33.51
C GLY A 57 -4.92 -6.38 32.92
N THR A 58 -4.56 -6.58 31.66
CA THR A 58 -4.69 -7.86 30.94
C THR A 58 -3.37 -8.64 30.89
N GLU A 59 -3.45 -9.88 30.41
CA GLU A 59 -2.31 -10.74 30.10
C GLU A 59 -2.16 -10.84 28.57
N CYS A 60 -1.84 -9.71 27.93
CA CYS A 60 -1.49 -9.63 26.53
C CYS A 60 -0.02 -9.99 26.35
N GLU A 61 0.28 -10.78 25.33
CA GLU A 61 1.63 -11.25 25.02
C GLU A 61 1.98 -10.81 23.60
N PRO A 62 3.27 -10.69 23.25
CA PRO A 62 3.68 -10.34 21.89
C PRO A 62 3.06 -11.24 20.81
N ASP A 63 2.86 -12.52 21.10
CA ASP A 63 2.23 -13.48 20.18
C ASP A 63 0.74 -13.17 19.95
N HIS A 64 0.04 -12.64 20.97
CA HIS A 64 -1.33 -12.16 20.82
C HIS A 64 -1.40 -10.96 19.87
N VAL A 65 -0.42 -10.05 19.97
CA VAL A 65 -0.29 -8.85 19.11
C VAL A 65 0.00 -9.26 17.66
N ASP A 66 0.96 -10.15 17.44
CA ASP A 66 1.31 -10.66 16.11
C ASP A 66 0.12 -11.39 15.46
N ASN A 67 -0.60 -12.21 16.23
CA ASN A 67 -1.80 -12.87 15.74
C ASN A 67 -2.90 -11.87 15.36
N HIS A 68 -3.12 -10.85 16.17
CA HIS A 68 -4.09 -9.81 15.86
C HIS A 68 -3.67 -9.00 14.62
N LEU A 69 -2.39 -8.72 14.44
CA LEU A 69 -1.87 -8.06 13.25
C LEU A 69 -2.19 -8.84 11.97
N ARG A 70 -2.14 -10.18 12.00
CA ARG A 70 -2.58 -11.01 10.86
C ARG A 70 -4.06 -10.77 10.54
N THR A 71 -4.92 -10.75 11.55
CA THR A 71 -6.36 -10.43 11.38
C THR A 71 -6.56 -9.03 10.80
N ILE A 72 -5.83 -8.04 11.30
CA ILE A 72 -5.88 -6.65 10.83
C ILE A 72 -5.43 -6.54 9.37
N LYS A 73 -4.35 -7.23 8.98
CA LYS A 73 -3.89 -7.30 7.57
C LYS A 73 -4.93 -7.94 6.65
N ASN A 74 -5.61 -8.99 7.10
CA ASN A 74 -6.69 -9.62 6.34
C ASN A 74 -7.89 -8.68 6.18
N ASN A 75 -8.30 -8.01 7.26
CA ASN A 75 -9.36 -7.00 7.25
C ASN A 75 -9.04 -5.87 6.26
N TRP A 76 -7.79 -5.36 6.29
CA TRP A 76 -7.30 -4.37 5.35
C TRP A 76 -7.38 -4.86 3.89
N ALA A 77 -6.96 -6.09 3.62
CA ALA A 77 -7.07 -6.66 2.27
C ALA A 77 -8.52 -6.73 1.79
N THR A 78 -9.47 -7.08 2.66
CA THR A 78 -10.91 -7.06 2.36
C THR A 78 -11.39 -5.64 2.06
N ILE A 79 -11.04 -4.66 2.90
CA ILE A 79 -11.38 -3.25 2.69
C ILE A 79 -10.86 -2.78 1.32
N GLN A 80 -9.60 -3.06 0.98
CA GLN A 80 -9.03 -2.65 -0.30
C GLN A 80 -9.74 -3.29 -1.49
N LYS A 81 -10.15 -4.57 -1.39
CA LYS A 81 -10.94 -5.23 -2.44
C LYS A 81 -12.31 -4.57 -2.62
N LEU A 82 -13.02 -4.30 -1.51
CA LEU A 82 -14.34 -3.68 -1.55
C LEU A 82 -14.29 -2.25 -2.10
N ARG A 83 -13.23 -1.48 -1.81
CA ARG A 83 -13.05 -0.10 -2.29
C ARG A 83 -12.99 0.02 -3.81
N ILE A 84 -12.49 -0.99 -4.50
CA ILE A 84 -12.33 -1.00 -5.97
C ILE A 84 -13.38 -1.87 -6.67
N LYS A 85 -14.33 -2.43 -5.92
CA LYS A 85 -15.36 -3.32 -6.46
C LYS A 85 -16.41 -2.52 -7.22
N SER A 86 -16.80 -3.00 -8.41
CA SER A 86 -17.86 -2.36 -9.21
C SER A 86 -19.17 -2.31 -8.42
N GLY A 87 -19.86 -1.17 -8.44
CA GLY A 87 -21.09 -0.93 -7.66
C GLY A 87 -20.84 -0.39 -6.24
N PHE A 88 -19.58 -0.26 -5.83
CA PHE A 88 -19.16 0.30 -4.54
C PHE A 88 -18.47 1.63 -4.80
N GLN A 89 -18.69 2.58 -3.90
CA GLN A 89 -18.08 3.90 -3.96
C GLN A 89 -17.26 4.14 -2.69
N TRP A 90 -16.17 4.90 -2.81
CA TRP A 90 -15.36 5.32 -1.66
C TRP A 90 -15.68 6.76 -1.30
N ASP A 91 -16.05 6.98 -0.03
CA ASP A 91 -16.20 8.31 0.57
C ASP A 91 -14.89 8.69 1.25
N HIS A 92 -14.19 9.68 0.69
CA HIS A 92 -12.90 10.15 1.21
C HIS A 92 -13.01 10.90 2.55
N ASN A 93 -14.14 11.55 2.82
CA ASN A 93 -14.36 12.34 4.03
C ASN A 93 -14.68 11.41 5.21
N LEU A 94 -15.64 10.51 5.00
CA LEU A 94 -16.08 9.58 6.04
C LEU A 94 -15.19 8.34 6.16
N LYS A 95 -14.24 8.12 5.24
CA LYS A 95 -13.45 6.89 5.12
C LYS A 95 -14.35 5.66 5.13
N MET A 96 -15.33 5.67 4.24
CA MET A 96 -16.44 4.72 4.21
C MET A 96 -16.60 4.14 2.82
N ILE A 97 -16.94 2.85 2.76
CA ILE A 97 -17.34 2.19 1.52
C ILE A 97 -18.85 2.31 1.40
N THR A 98 -19.33 3.07 0.43
CA THR A 98 -20.76 3.30 0.20
C THR A 98 -21.29 2.37 -0.88
N VAL A 99 -22.44 1.76 -0.60
CA VAL A 99 -23.19 0.91 -1.53
C VAL A 99 -24.60 1.47 -1.59
N LEU A 100 -24.90 2.15 -2.71
CA LEU A 100 -26.17 2.89 -2.87
C LEU A 100 -27.32 1.99 -3.31
N ARG A 101 -27.04 0.93 -4.07
CA ARG A 101 -28.05 -0.01 -4.56
C ARG A 101 -28.25 -1.11 -3.54
N LYS A 102 -29.50 -1.28 -3.09
CA LYS A 102 -29.86 -2.28 -2.09
C LYS A 102 -29.58 -3.70 -2.58
N GLU A 103 -29.82 -3.96 -3.87
CA GLU A 103 -29.62 -5.27 -4.48
C GLU A 103 -28.15 -5.68 -4.41
N VAL A 104 -27.23 -4.76 -4.75
CA VAL A 104 -25.78 -4.98 -4.68
C VAL A 104 -25.32 -5.19 -3.24
N TYR A 105 -25.90 -4.46 -2.28
CA TYR A 105 -25.60 -4.64 -0.87
C TYR A 105 -26.03 -6.02 -0.38
N ASP A 106 -27.27 -6.43 -0.65
CA ASP A 106 -27.82 -7.71 -0.19
C ASP A 106 -27.08 -8.90 -0.80
N GLU A 107 -26.74 -8.84 -2.10
CA GLU A 107 -25.91 -9.84 -2.78
C GLU A 107 -24.53 -9.98 -2.11
N GLU A 108 -23.90 -8.87 -1.75
CA GLU A 108 -22.59 -8.87 -1.08
C GLU A 108 -22.66 -9.50 0.30
N ILE A 109 -23.66 -9.15 1.10
CA ILE A 109 -23.82 -9.68 2.47
C ILE A 109 -24.22 -11.16 2.43
N MET A 110 -25.03 -11.57 1.45
CA MET A 110 -25.40 -12.97 1.27
C MET A 110 -24.18 -13.83 0.92
N ALA A 111 -23.31 -13.37 0.02
CA ALA A 111 -22.09 -14.07 -0.35
C ALA A 111 -21.01 -14.00 0.75
N HIS A 112 -20.92 -12.86 1.43
CA HIS A 112 -19.86 -12.54 2.39
C HIS A 112 -20.41 -11.81 3.63
N PRO A 113 -21.06 -12.51 4.58
CA PRO A 113 -21.67 -11.87 5.75
C PRO A 113 -20.70 -11.03 6.59
N THR A 114 -19.43 -11.40 6.61
CA THR A 114 -18.37 -10.67 7.34
C THR A 114 -18.04 -9.30 6.76
N HIS A 115 -18.52 -8.95 5.57
CA HIS A 115 -18.28 -7.65 4.94
C HIS A 115 -19.19 -6.54 5.49
N GLU A 116 -20.30 -6.89 6.14
CA GLU A 116 -21.29 -5.94 6.67
C GLU A 116 -20.71 -4.87 7.61
N LYS A 117 -19.62 -5.21 8.32
CA LYS A 117 -18.93 -4.27 9.20
C LYS A 117 -18.17 -3.16 8.46
N TYR A 118 -17.92 -3.30 7.16
CA TYR A 118 -17.17 -2.34 6.34
C TYR A 118 -18.04 -1.52 5.39
N LEU A 119 -19.29 -1.94 5.16
CA LEU A 119 -20.19 -1.31 4.20
C LEU A 119 -21.08 -0.29 4.90
N ASN A 120 -21.25 0.87 4.28
CA ASN A 120 -22.10 1.97 4.76
C ASN A 120 -21.83 2.38 6.22
N LYS A 121 -20.61 2.12 6.69
CA LYS A 121 -20.11 2.46 8.03
C LYS A 121 -18.74 3.11 7.91
N LYS A 122 -18.49 4.13 8.72
CA LYS A 122 -17.18 4.75 8.84
C LYS A 122 -16.17 3.71 9.33
N ILE A 123 -15.05 3.61 8.61
CA ILE A 123 -13.92 2.79 9.05
C ILE A 123 -13.10 3.65 10.02
N GLU A 124 -13.23 3.37 11.31
CA GLU A 124 -12.42 4.04 12.34
C GLU A 124 -10.93 3.77 12.11
N MET A 125 -10.09 4.77 12.40
CA MET A 125 -8.63 4.68 12.31
C MET A 125 -8.10 4.20 10.96
N TYR A 126 -8.80 4.55 9.87
CA TYR A 126 -8.43 4.10 8.53
C TYR A 126 -6.98 4.45 8.17
N ASN A 127 -6.49 5.62 8.58
CA ASN A 127 -5.15 6.08 8.26
C ASN A 127 -4.08 5.26 8.99
N GLU A 128 -4.28 5.01 10.28
CA GLU A 128 -3.41 4.17 11.11
C GLU A 128 -3.43 2.73 10.60
N LEU A 129 -4.62 2.21 10.27
CA LEU A 129 -4.77 0.91 9.63
C LEU A 129 -4.00 0.84 8.31
N ALA A 130 -4.05 1.90 7.49
CA ALA A 130 -3.31 1.99 6.24
C ALA A 130 -1.79 2.01 6.46
N LEU A 131 -1.30 2.69 7.49
CA LEU A 131 0.13 2.71 7.84
C LEU A 131 0.61 1.35 8.35
N VAL A 132 -0.19 0.68 9.19
CA VAL A 132 0.15 -0.58 9.83
C VAL A 132 0.06 -1.77 8.86
N ALA A 133 -1.04 -1.86 8.11
CA ALA A 133 -1.35 -2.99 7.24
C ALA A 133 -1.05 -2.72 5.75
N GLY A 134 -0.81 -1.46 5.37
CA GLY A 134 -0.36 -1.11 4.04
C GLY A 134 0.93 -1.82 3.68
N LYS A 135 1.02 -2.28 2.44
CA LYS A 135 2.31 -2.63 1.86
C LYS A 135 3.13 -1.34 1.85
N ASP A 136 4.36 -1.39 2.35
CA ASP A 136 5.31 -0.28 2.15
C ASP A 136 5.34 0.04 0.66
N MET A 137 5.60 1.29 0.30
CA MET A 137 5.57 1.82 -1.08
C MET A 137 6.64 1.22 -2.01
N ALA A 138 6.84 -0.10 -1.98
CA ALA A 138 7.43 -0.93 -3.01
C ALA A 138 6.36 -1.87 -3.57
N THR A 139 5.23 -1.34 -4.05
CA THR A 139 4.31 -2.16 -4.85
C THR A 139 4.88 -2.28 -6.26
N GLY A 140 5.75 -3.28 -6.46
CA GLY A 140 6.03 -3.85 -7.76
C GLY A 140 4.76 -4.53 -8.30
N SER A 141 3.77 -3.74 -8.71
CA SER A 141 2.51 -4.20 -9.32
C SER A 141 2.70 -4.84 -10.72
N PHE A 142 3.88 -5.39 -11.00
CA PHE A 142 4.20 -6.15 -12.21
C PHE A 142 4.79 -7.54 -11.90
N ALA A 143 4.43 -8.16 -10.78
CA ALA A 143 4.48 -9.61 -10.71
C ALA A 143 3.30 -10.19 -11.51
N LYS A 144 3.33 -10.04 -12.85
CA LYS A 144 2.58 -10.95 -13.71
C LYS A 144 3.17 -12.34 -13.45
N GLN A 145 2.32 -13.25 -13.00
CA GLN A 145 2.58 -14.68 -13.13
C GLN A 145 2.94 -14.94 -14.60
N PHE A 146 4.16 -15.41 -14.85
CA PHE A 146 4.49 -16.04 -16.11
C PHE A 146 3.88 -17.44 -16.09
N GLY A 147 2.63 -17.52 -16.53
CA GLY A 147 1.96 -18.75 -16.93
C GLY A 147 1.15 -18.39 -18.18
N ASP A 148 1.38 -19.13 -19.27
CA ASP A 148 0.80 -18.97 -20.61
C ASP A 148 1.31 -17.79 -21.45
N ILE A 149 2.55 -17.94 -21.94
CA ILE A 149 2.87 -17.53 -23.31
C ILE A 149 3.25 -18.81 -24.04
N ASP A 150 2.38 -19.23 -24.95
CA ASP A 150 2.57 -20.36 -25.86
C ASP A 150 3.73 -20.00 -26.82
N LEU A 151 4.90 -20.58 -26.58
CA LEU A 151 6.08 -20.46 -27.45
C LEU A 151 6.48 -21.85 -27.95
N PRO A 152 6.84 -21.98 -29.25
CA PRO A 152 7.16 -23.25 -29.88
C PRO A 152 8.45 -23.89 -29.32
N PRO A 153 8.61 -25.22 -29.42
CA PRO A 153 9.59 -25.97 -28.67
C PRO A 153 11.00 -25.72 -29.22
N THR A 154 11.93 -25.28 -28.37
CA THR A 154 13.34 -25.21 -28.72
C THR A 154 14.20 -25.86 -27.64
N VAL A 155 14.61 -27.09 -27.96
CA VAL A 155 15.82 -27.85 -27.56
C VAL A 155 16.33 -27.71 -26.12
N ASP A 156 16.18 -28.82 -25.38
CA ASP A 156 16.84 -29.08 -24.10
C ASP A 156 18.36 -28.90 -24.20
N VAL A 157 18.91 -28.03 -23.36
CA VAL A 157 20.33 -28.01 -23.04
C VAL A 157 20.46 -28.18 -21.53
N ASP A 158 20.77 -29.41 -21.14
CA ASP A 158 21.13 -29.86 -19.81
C ASP A 158 22.32 -29.05 -19.27
N TYR A 159 22.11 -28.35 -18.16
CA TYR A 159 23.17 -27.81 -17.32
C TYR A 159 22.92 -28.29 -15.89
N SER A 160 23.34 -29.53 -15.64
CA SER A 160 23.63 -30.05 -14.32
C SER A 160 24.84 -29.29 -13.73
N ILE A 161 24.58 -28.37 -12.81
CA ILE A 161 25.61 -27.75 -11.97
C ILE A 161 25.55 -28.48 -10.62
N ASP A 162 26.35 -29.54 -10.50
CA ASP A 162 26.71 -30.12 -9.22
C ASP A 162 27.79 -29.26 -8.57
N LEU A 163 27.49 -28.70 -7.41
CA LEU A 163 28.48 -28.14 -6.49
C LEU A 163 28.33 -28.87 -5.15
N ASP A 164 29.06 -29.98 -5.03
CA ASP A 164 29.39 -30.64 -3.77
C ASP A 164 30.65 -29.96 -3.19
N ASP A 165 30.49 -29.39 -2.01
CA ASP A 165 31.56 -28.93 -1.13
C ASP A 165 31.86 -30.08 -0.16
N SER A 166 32.97 -30.77 -0.37
CA SER A 166 33.54 -31.65 0.64
C SER A 166 35.06 -31.72 0.55
N SER A 167 35.63 -31.80 1.75
CA SER A 167 37.02 -31.63 2.09
C SER A 167 37.92 -32.78 1.64
N ASP A 168 39.22 -32.49 1.78
CA ASP A 168 40.31 -33.44 2.03
C ASP A 168 41.10 -34.02 0.85
N ASN A 169 42.25 -33.35 0.65
CA ASN A 169 43.59 -33.88 0.89
C ASN A 169 44.23 -34.89 -0.09
N ILE A 170 45.51 -34.57 -0.36
CA ILE A 170 46.66 -35.48 -0.49
C ILE A 170 47.05 -35.98 -1.90
N THR A 171 48.10 -35.29 -2.40
CA THR A 171 49.37 -35.83 -2.96
C THR A 171 49.62 -35.96 -4.47
N LYS A 172 50.73 -35.28 -4.84
CA LYS A 172 51.91 -35.73 -5.62
C LYS A 172 51.85 -35.78 -7.15
N GLY A 173 52.89 -35.16 -7.73
CA GLY A 173 53.56 -35.56 -8.97
C GLY A 173 53.16 -34.73 -10.18
N ILE A 174 53.87 -33.66 -10.55
CA ILE A 174 55.09 -33.62 -11.38
C ILE A 174 54.79 -33.77 -12.90
N GLU A 175 55.25 -32.77 -13.66
CA GLU A 175 55.62 -32.73 -15.09
C GLU A 175 54.55 -32.47 -16.20
N ASP A 176 54.50 -31.19 -16.64
CA ASP A 176 54.71 -30.61 -18.00
C ASP A 176 54.87 -31.56 -19.23
N PRO A 177 54.85 -31.12 -20.52
CA PRO A 177 54.35 -29.91 -21.21
C PRO A 177 53.50 -30.21 -22.49
N SER A 178 53.08 -29.11 -23.15
CA SER A 178 52.89 -28.95 -24.62
C SER A 178 51.49 -29.29 -25.17
N ARG A 179 50.92 -28.62 -26.18
CA ARG A 179 51.27 -27.44 -26.99
C ARG A 179 49.99 -27.04 -27.76
N VAL A 180 49.65 -25.74 -27.77
CA VAL A 180 49.33 -24.94 -28.98
C VAL A 180 48.10 -25.34 -29.84
N ASN A 181 47.00 -24.56 -29.84
CA ASN A 181 46.78 -23.46 -30.81
C ASN A 181 45.45 -22.68 -30.66
N ARG A 182 45.60 -21.36 -30.52
CA ARG A 182 44.77 -20.20 -30.89
C ARG A 182 43.35 -20.39 -31.50
N LYS A 183 42.37 -19.70 -30.90
CA LYS A 183 41.52 -18.70 -31.61
C LYS A 183 40.83 -17.73 -30.63
N ARG A 184 41.12 -16.43 -30.78
CA ARG A 184 40.44 -15.31 -30.11
C ARG A 184 39.01 -15.20 -30.63
N SER A 185 38.03 -15.05 -29.74
CA SER A 185 36.70 -14.51 -30.04
C SER A 185 36.19 -13.66 -28.88
N ARG A 186 36.25 -12.34 -29.11
CA ARG A 186 35.68 -11.16 -28.46
C ARG A 186 34.76 -11.34 -27.23
N ALA A 187 35.17 -10.73 -26.11
CA ALA A 187 34.28 -10.33 -25.02
C ALA A 187 33.35 -9.17 -25.47
N PRO A 188 32.08 -9.11 -25.02
CA PRO A 188 31.17 -8.01 -25.35
C PRO A 188 31.61 -6.74 -24.61
N ASN A 189 31.55 -5.62 -25.32
CA ASN A 189 32.16 -4.35 -24.92
C ASN A 189 31.37 -3.70 -23.77
N LYS A 190 32.07 -3.11 -22.78
CA LYS A 190 31.46 -2.47 -21.60
C LYS A 190 30.59 -1.26 -21.95
N ASP A 191 30.84 -0.69 -23.13
CA ASP A 191 30.17 0.51 -23.65
C ASP A 191 28.69 0.26 -24.00
N ASP A 192 28.33 -0.96 -24.45
CA ASP A 192 26.93 -1.31 -24.78
C ASP A 192 26.05 -1.36 -23.53
N LYS A 193 26.60 -1.81 -22.39
CA LYS A 193 25.89 -1.82 -21.10
C LYS A 193 25.63 -0.40 -20.58
N PHE A 194 26.57 0.52 -20.82
CA PHE A 194 26.45 1.91 -20.40
C PHE A 194 25.44 2.67 -21.27
N ALA A 195 25.41 2.38 -22.58
CA ALA A 195 24.41 2.91 -23.50
C ALA A 195 22.99 2.45 -23.12
N MET A 196 22.78 1.16 -22.89
CA MET A 196 21.49 0.63 -22.45
C MET A 196 21.02 1.23 -21.11
N LEU A 197 21.94 1.43 -20.16
CA LEU A 197 21.62 2.08 -18.88
C LEU A 197 21.25 3.56 -19.06
N SER A 198 21.94 4.28 -19.96
CA SER A 198 21.64 5.70 -20.23
C SER A 198 20.27 5.89 -20.85
N GLU A 199 19.84 4.98 -21.73
CA GLU A 199 18.53 4.98 -22.36
C GLU A 199 17.42 4.73 -21.32
N GLN A 200 17.59 3.72 -20.46
CA GLN A 200 16.67 3.44 -19.36
C GLN A 200 16.54 4.61 -18.37
N ILE A 201 17.65 5.29 -18.04
CA ILE A 201 17.62 6.50 -17.19
C ILE A 201 16.88 7.65 -17.89
N GLY A 202 17.07 7.81 -19.20
CA GLY A 202 16.35 8.80 -20.00
C GLY A 202 14.83 8.57 -20.04
N GLU A 203 14.40 7.32 -20.12
CA GLU A 203 12.99 6.92 -20.05
C GLU A 203 12.38 7.22 -18.66
N VAL A 204 13.10 6.89 -17.58
CA VAL A 204 12.68 7.18 -16.20
C VAL A 204 12.56 8.69 -15.97
N ALA A 205 13.54 9.48 -16.41
CA ALA A 205 13.50 10.93 -16.30
C ALA A 205 12.33 11.54 -17.08
N SER A 206 12.02 11.01 -18.27
CA SER A 206 10.89 11.43 -19.09
C SER A 206 9.55 11.08 -18.44
N ALA A 207 9.44 9.90 -17.81
CA ALA A 207 8.27 9.50 -17.04
C ALA A 207 8.07 10.40 -15.81
N LEU A 208 9.13 10.69 -15.04
CA LEU A 208 9.09 11.62 -13.90
C LEU A 208 8.68 13.04 -14.32
N LYS A 209 9.20 13.52 -15.46
CA LYS A 209 8.82 14.82 -16.04
C LYS A 209 7.37 14.85 -16.52
N LYS A 210 6.81 13.71 -16.96
CA LYS A 210 5.40 13.59 -17.34
C LYS A 210 4.47 13.46 -16.12
N MET A 211 4.94 12.85 -15.04
CA MET A 211 4.19 12.75 -13.78
C MET A 211 4.13 14.09 -13.02
N SER A 212 5.24 14.83 -12.96
CA SER A 212 5.28 16.16 -12.34
C SER A 212 4.37 17.18 -13.02
N LYS A 213 4.23 17.12 -14.35
CA LYS A 213 3.26 17.95 -15.11
C LYS A 213 1.80 17.65 -14.80
N ASN A 214 1.51 16.51 -14.18
CA ASN A 214 0.15 16.11 -13.82
C ASN A 214 -0.15 16.35 -12.34
N GLN A 215 0.76 16.93 -11.56
CA GLN A 215 0.50 17.28 -10.16
C GLN A 215 -0.32 18.57 -10.10
N LEU A 216 -1.30 18.62 -9.20
CA LEU A 216 -2.04 19.86 -8.93
C LEU A 216 -1.09 20.90 -8.33
N ASP A 217 -0.98 22.06 -8.97
CA ASP A 217 -0.33 23.22 -8.38
C ASP A 217 -1.29 23.89 -7.40
N VAL A 218 -1.01 23.68 -6.11
CA VAL A 218 -1.85 24.18 -5.01
C VAL A 218 -1.74 25.72 -4.90
N ALA A 219 -0.61 26.31 -5.28
CA ALA A 219 -0.44 27.76 -5.25
C ALA A 219 -1.24 28.43 -6.38
N GLU A 220 -1.24 27.83 -7.57
CA GLU A 220 -2.09 28.26 -8.68
C GLU A 220 -3.58 28.11 -8.32
N LEU A 221 -3.97 26.97 -7.73
CA LEU A 221 -5.33 26.75 -7.26
C LEU A 221 -5.77 27.83 -6.26
N TYR A 222 -4.93 28.14 -5.27
CA TYR A 222 -5.24 29.13 -4.25
C TYR A 222 -5.50 30.51 -4.88
N LYS A 223 -4.62 30.93 -5.79
CA LYS A 223 -4.77 32.18 -6.52
C LYS A 223 -6.09 32.21 -7.29
N GLU A 224 -6.40 31.17 -8.05
CA GLU A 224 -7.61 31.07 -8.87
C GLU A 224 -8.91 31.05 -8.06
N VAL A 225 -8.90 30.48 -6.85
CA VAL A 225 -10.05 30.52 -5.94
C VAL A 225 -10.21 31.90 -5.33
N MET A 226 -9.12 32.54 -4.90
CA MET A 226 -9.16 33.86 -4.28
C MET A 226 -9.47 35.00 -5.27
N GLU A 227 -9.23 34.80 -6.56
CA GLU A 227 -9.61 35.75 -7.62
C GLU A 227 -11.13 35.76 -7.91
N VAL A 228 -11.93 34.83 -7.37
CA VAL A 228 -13.37 34.82 -7.63
C VAL A 228 -14.09 35.89 -6.79
N GLU A 229 -14.50 36.96 -7.47
CA GLU A 229 -15.25 38.05 -6.85
C GLU A 229 -16.69 37.69 -6.48
N GLY A 230 -17.16 38.25 -5.35
CA GLY A 230 -18.55 38.14 -4.90
C GLY A 230 -18.80 37.14 -3.77
N PHE A 231 -17.73 36.60 -3.17
CA PHE A 231 -17.79 35.76 -1.97
C PHE A 231 -16.90 36.34 -0.87
N ASP A 232 -17.24 36.06 0.38
CA ASP A 232 -16.37 36.39 1.50
C ASP A 232 -15.15 35.44 1.55
N GLU A 233 -14.08 35.91 2.17
CA GLU A 233 -12.81 35.17 2.22
C GLU A 233 -12.93 33.83 2.95
N ALA A 234 -13.82 33.70 3.95
CA ALA A 234 -14.00 32.44 4.67
C ALA A 234 -14.68 31.38 3.77
N THR A 235 -15.63 31.79 2.93
CA THR A 235 -16.25 30.93 1.92
C THR A 235 -15.23 30.47 0.87
N LEU A 236 -14.35 31.37 0.42
CA LEU A 236 -13.31 31.04 -0.56
C LEU A 236 -12.25 30.08 0.01
N VAL A 237 -11.78 30.32 1.24
CA VAL A 237 -10.84 29.42 1.94
C VAL A 237 -11.45 28.04 2.12
N TYR A 238 -12.73 27.96 2.51
CA TYR A 238 -13.42 26.69 2.67
C TYR A 238 -13.57 25.92 1.34
N ALA A 239 -13.88 26.62 0.25
CA ALA A 239 -13.92 26.01 -1.07
C ALA A 239 -12.53 25.55 -1.53
N PHE A 240 -11.49 26.33 -1.23
CA PHE A 240 -10.11 25.96 -1.49
C PHE A 240 -9.71 24.68 -0.74
N ASP A 241 -9.99 24.57 0.56
CA ASP A 241 -9.69 23.37 1.35
C ASP A 241 -10.38 22.13 0.75
N TYR A 242 -11.65 22.27 0.36
CA TYR A 242 -12.37 21.20 -0.33
C TYR A 242 -11.71 20.81 -1.67
N LEU A 243 -11.27 21.79 -2.47
CA LEU A 243 -10.64 21.53 -3.76
C LEU A 243 -9.27 20.86 -3.57
N VAL A 244 -8.49 21.25 -2.56
CA VAL A 244 -7.22 20.60 -2.19
C VAL A 244 -7.44 19.12 -1.85
N ASP A 245 -8.50 18.82 -1.08
CA ASP A 245 -8.87 17.44 -0.74
C ASP A 245 -9.42 16.64 -1.93
N ASN A 246 -9.84 17.33 -3.00
CA ASN A 246 -10.47 16.74 -4.19
C ASN A 246 -9.73 17.13 -5.49
N GLU A 247 -8.54 16.58 -5.67
CA GLU A 247 -7.61 16.94 -6.77
C GLU A 247 -8.24 16.94 -8.17
N ARG A 248 -9.14 15.99 -8.47
CA ARG A 248 -9.84 15.95 -9.77
C ARG A 248 -10.78 17.13 -9.97
N VAL A 249 -11.46 17.54 -8.90
CA VAL A 249 -12.37 18.68 -8.90
C VAL A 249 -11.58 19.98 -8.99
N ALA A 250 -10.46 20.10 -8.25
CA ALA A 250 -9.52 21.22 -8.37
C ALA A 250 -8.99 21.41 -9.79
N LYS A 251 -8.51 20.34 -10.43
CA LYS A 251 -8.05 20.39 -11.82
C LYS A 251 -9.16 20.83 -12.78
N ALA A 252 -10.38 20.34 -12.59
CA ALA A 252 -11.53 20.75 -13.39
C ALA A 252 -11.94 22.21 -13.10
N PHE A 253 -11.75 22.69 -11.86
CA PHE A 253 -12.04 24.06 -11.46
C PHE A 253 -11.07 25.06 -12.11
N ILE A 254 -9.77 24.80 -12.08
CA ILE A 254 -8.75 25.71 -12.67
C ILE A 254 -9.02 25.98 -14.15
N VAL A 255 -9.44 24.96 -14.90
CA VAL A 255 -9.72 25.05 -16.35
C VAL A 255 -11.01 25.81 -16.67
N LYS A 256 -11.90 26.03 -15.69
CA LYS A 256 -13.15 26.79 -15.91
C LYS A 256 -12.87 28.28 -16.15
N SER A 257 -13.73 28.91 -16.94
CA SER A 257 -13.76 30.37 -17.05
C SER A 257 -14.24 31.01 -15.73
N ALA A 258 -13.91 32.28 -15.50
CA ALA A 258 -14.30 33.01 -14.28
C ALA A 258 -15.80 32.90 -13.96
N LYS A 259 -16.68 32.99 -14.98
CA LYS A 259 -18.13 32.81 -14.81
C LYS A 259 -18.50 31.41 -14.33
N LEU A 260 -17.85 30.38 -14.84
CA LEU A 260 -18.11 28.99 -14.45
C LEU A 260 -17.51 28.65 -13.08
N LYS A 261 -16.40 29.29 -12.69
CA LYS A 261 -15.84 29.21 -11.34
C LYS A 261 -16.81 29.79 -10.31
N LYS A 262 -17.37 30.97 -10.62
CA LYS A 262 -18.41 31.59 -9.79
C LYS A 262 -19.66 30.72 -9.65
N LEU A 263 -20.23 30.24 -10.76
CA LEU A 263 -21.41 29.34 -10.73
C LEU A 263 -21.13 28.05 -9.96
N TRP A 264 -19.91 27.52 -10.05
CA TRP A 264 -19.51 26.33 -9.31
C TRP A 264 -19.48 26.61 -7.80
N LEU A 265 -18.96 27.78 -7.38
CA LEU A 265 -18.98 28.19 -5.97
C LEU A 265 -20.41 28.42 -5.46
N GLU A 266 -21.29 29.03 -6.25
CA GLU A 266 -22.71 29.21 -5.90
C GLU A 266 -23.40 27.84 -5.65
N ASP A 267 -23.25 26.89 -6.58
CA ASP A 267 -23.79 25.52 -6.43
C ASP A 267 -23.16 24.76 -5.25
N PHE A 268 -21.86 24.95 -5.01
CA PHE A 268 -21.13 24.35 -3.89
C PHE A 268 -21.67 24.84 -2.54
N ILE A 269 -22.03 26.13 -2.43
CA ILE A 269 -22.62 26.73 -1.23
C ILE A 269 -24.08 26.32 -1.09
N ASP A 270 -24.87 26.35 -2.17
CA ASP A 270 -26.31 26.02 -2.15
C ASP A 270 -26.57 24.56 -1.76
N LYS A 271 -25.73 23.63 -2.23
CA LYS A 271 -25.82 22.20 -1.83
C LYS A 271 -25.62 21.99 -0.34
N ARG A 272 -24.99 22.93 0.36
CA ARG A 272 -24.83 22.91 1.82
C ARG A 272 -26.05 23.51 2.54
N GLY A 273 -26.70 24.52 1.96
CA GLY A 273 -27.87 25.19 2.56
C GLY A 273 -29.10 24.30 2.69
N ASN A 274 -29.25 23.29 1.82
CA ASN A 274 -30.39 22.36 1.81
C ASN A 274 -30.16 21.06 2.61
N GLY A 275 -29.10 20.99 3.42
CA GLY A 275 -28.68 19.80 4.16
C GLY A 275 -28.83 19.88 5.69
N ASN A 276 -29.72 20.73 6.21
CA ASN A 276 -30.08 20.79 7.64
C ASN A 276 -31.43 20.12 7.91
#